data_AF-A0A259NN74-F1
#
_entry.id   AF-A0A259NN74-F1
#
_cell.length_a   1.000
_cell.length_b   1.000
_cell.length_c   1.000
_cell.angle_alpha   90.00
_cell.angle_beta   90.00
_cell.angle_gamma   90.00
#
_symmetry.space_group_name_H-M   'P 1'
#
loop_
_entity.id
_entity.type
_entity.pdbx_description
1 polymer ?
#
loop_
_entity_poly.entity_id
_entity_poly.type
_entity_poly.pdbx_seq_one_letter_code
_entity_poly.pdbx_strand_id
1 'polypeptide(L)'
;MNNSSPLIRNGSFLLFGVVFGFLLSRAGATDPALIASLLLFENLHLLWVIATAVGVGAILNLLARQFKWRSLASGEPISFPHKPFVRALIPGALLFGVGWGLTGVCPGTAPAMLGEGQWFVGVVLIGIVAGTWLVGFIHHIQIKRQVQSRNMTAANR
;
A
#
# COMPACT_ATOMS: atom_id res chain seq x y z
N MET A 1 21.40 18.60 -14.18
CA MET A 1 21.77 19.29 -12.92
C MET A 1 20.49 19.78 -12.25
N ASN A 2 19.85 18.99 -11.39
CA ASN A 2 18.79 19.48 -10.50
C ASN A 2 19.18 19.08 -9.08
N ASN A 3 19.86 20.00 -8.39
CA ASN A 3 20.11 19.93 -6.96
C ASN A 3 18.81 20.32 -6.24
N SER A 4 17.79 19.45 -6.33
CA SER A 4 16.63 19.55 -5.46
C SER A 4 17.09 19.06 -4.09
N SER A 5 17.39 20.04 -3.24
CA SER A 5 17.85 19.84 -1.87
C SER A 5 16.99 18.75 -1.19
N PRO A 6 17.59 17.74 -0.54
CA PRO A 6 16.88 16.60 0.03
C PRO A 6 15.77 17.01 1.00
N LEU A 7 15.85 18.21 1.57
CA LEU A 7 14.85 18.85 2.40
C LEU A 7 13.53 19.20 1.67
N ILE A 8 13.57 19.76 0.45
CA ILE A 8 12.34 20.11 -0.29
C ILE A 8 11.61 18.84 -0.73
N ARG A 9 12.36 17.80 -1.12
CA ARG A 9 11.79 16.51 -1.49
C ARG A 9 11.07 15.84 -0.31
N ASN A 10 11.72 15.82 0.87
CA ASN A 10 11.12 15.24 2.07
C ASN A 10 9.92 16.07 2.58
N GLY A 11 9.98 17.41 2.47
CA GLY A 11 8.87 18.30 2.82
C GLY A 11 7.64 18.09 1.95
N SER A 12 7.81 17.92 0.64
CA SER A 12 6.69 17.61 -0.27
C SER A 12 6.04 16.27 0.07
N PHE A 13 6.81 15.22 0.37
CA PHE A 13 6.24 13.94 0.78
C PHE A 13 5.44 14.03 2.09
N LEU A 14 5.92 14.82 3.06
CA LEU A 14 5.20 15.05 4.30
C LEU A 14 3.88 15.79 4.06
N LEU A 15 3.91 16.85 3.24
CA LEU A 15 2.72 17.62 2.87
C LEU A 15 1.69 16.75 2.15
N PHE A 16 2.11 15.95 1.17
CA PHE A 16 1.22 15.01 0.50
C PHE A 16 0.63 13.98 1.47
N GLY A 17 1.42 13.47 2.42
CA GLY A 17 0.95 12.55 3.45
C GLY A 17 -0.09 13.19 4.38
N VAL A 18 0.13 14.43 4.83
CA VAL A 18 -0.81 15.17 5.68
C VAL A 18 -2.10 15.49 4.94
N VAL A 19 -2.01 15.98 3.69
CA VAL A 19 -3.20 16.27 2.87
C VAL A 19 -3.98 14.99 2.59
N PHE A 20 -3.30 13.89 2.27
CA PHE A 20 -3.92 12.60 2.05
C PHE A 20 -4.62 12.08 3.32
N GLY A 21 -3.97 12.13 4.48
CA GLY A 21 -4.55 11.76 5.76
C GLY A 21 -5.77 12.62 6.13
N PHE A 22 -5.70 13.93 5.91
CA PHE A 22 -6.80 14.86 6.15
C PHE A 22 -8.01 14.58 5.23
N LEU A 23 -7.78 14.30 3.95
CA LEU A 23 -8.82 13.91 3.01
C LEU A 23 -9.48 12.58 3.39
N LEU A 24 -8.69 11.60 3.86
CA LEU A 24 -9.20 10.31 4.32
C LEU A 24 -10.05 10.42 5.59
N SER A 25 -9.62 11.23 6.54
CA SER A 25 -10.39 11.59 7.74
C SER A 25 -11.73 12.24 7.36
N ARG A 26 -11.70 13.22 6.46
CA ARG A 26 -12.91 13.88 5.92
C ARG A 26 -13.83 12.95 5.13
N ALA A 27 -13.28 11.91 4.50
CA ALA A 27 -14.06 10.93 3.74
C ALA A 27 -14.81 9.93 4.64
N GLY A 28 -14.58 9.92 5.97
CA GLY A 28 -15.19 8.96 6.89
C GLY A 28 -14.65 7.54 6.75
N ALA A 29 -13.48 7.38 6.11
CA ALA A 29 -12.82 6.07 5.97
C ALA A 29 -12.14 5.59 7.28
N THR A 30 -12.36 6.33 8.37
CA THR A 30 -11.84 6.08 9.71
C THR A 30 -12.88 5.45 10.64
N ASP A 31 -14.13 5.25 10.21
CA ASP A 31 -15.13 4.53 10.98
C ASP A 31 -15.19 3.04 10.57
N PRO A 32 -14.87 2.10 11.48
CA PRO A 32 -15.00 0.66 11.22
C PRO A 32 -16.43 0.25 10.87
N ALA A 33 -17.42 0.97 11.41
CA ALA A 33 -18.83 0.76 11.12
C ALA A 33 -19.16 1.07 9.66
N LEU A 34 -18.63 2.17 9.09
CA LEU A 34 -18.83 2.50 7.68
C LEU A 34 -18.15 1.50 6.74
N ILE A 35 -16.99 0.96 7.14
CA ILE A 35 -16.33 -0.11 6.39
C ILE A 35 -17.17 -1.39 6.45
N ALA A 36 -17.73 -1.76 7.60
CA ALA A 36 -18.65 -2.88 7.70
C ALA A 36 -19.93 -2.67 6.88
N SER A 37 -20.53 -1.47 6.91
CA SER A 37 -21.70 -1.10 6.09
C SER A 37 -21.42 -1.13 4.58
N LEU A 38 -20.17 -0.84 4.18
CA LEU A 38 -19.71 -0.99 2.80
C LEU A 38 -19.66 -2.48 2.40
N LEU A 39 -19.12 -3.35 3.27
CA LEU A 39 -19.07 -4.80 3.03
C LEU A 39 -20.46 -5.45 3.03
N LEU A 40 -21.41 -4.90 3.80
CA LEU A 40 -22.81 -5.34 3.84
C LEU A 40 -23.69 -4.69 2.76
N PHE A 41 -23.14 -3.83 1.89
CA PHE A 41 -23.87 -3.11 0.84
C PHE A 41 -25.01 -2.20 1.31
N GLU A 42 -25.04 -1.80 2.59
CA GLU A 42 -26.09 -0.89 3.10
C GLU A 42 -25.83 0.58 2.74
N ASN A 43 -24.58 1.02 2.79
CA ASN A 43 -24.19 2.40 2.54
C ASN A 43 -23.15 2.50 1.41
N LEU A 44 -23.62 2.77 0.19
CA LEU A 44 -22.79 2.87 -1.01
C LEU A 44 -21.98 4.18 -1.12
N HIS A 45 -22.15 5.12 -0.18
CA HIS A 45 -21.50 6.43 -0.24
C HIS A 45 -19.96 6.31 -0.29
N LEU A 46 -19.38 5.49 0.60
CA LEU A 46 -17.93 5.27 0.65
C LEU A 46 -17.42 4.51 -0.60
N LEU A 47 -18.26 3.67 -1.22
CA LEU A 47 -17.93 2.97 -2.46
C LEU A 47 -17.73 3.94 -3.62
N TRP A 48 -18.61 4.94 -3.74
CA TRP A 48 -18.50 5.99 -4.76
C TRP A 48 -17.24 6.83 -4.58
N VAL A 49 -16.87 7.16 -3.34
CA VAL A 49 -15.63 7.88 -3.04
C VAL A 49 -14.40 7.06 -3.47
N ILE A 50 -14.36 5.77 -3.12
CA ILE A 50 -13.25 4.89 -3.52
C ILE A 50 -13.22 4.71 -5.04
N ALA A 51 -14.37 4.48 -5.69
CA ALA A 51 -14.47 4.28 -7.13
C ALA A 51 -14.00 5.52 -7.91
N THR A 52 -14.39 6.72 -7.48
CA THR A 52 -13.92 7.97 -8.09
C THR A 52 -12.43 8.18 -7.85
N ALA A 53 -11.91 7.94 -6.65
CA ALA A 53 -10.49 8.04 -6.36
C ALA A 53 -9.64 7.07 -7.21
N VAL A 54 -10.08 5.81 -7.34
CA VAL A 54 -9.43 4.80 -8.17
C VAL A 54 -9.54 5.17 -9.66
N GLY A 55 -10.70 5.63 -10.12
CA GLY A 55 -10.93 6.06 -11.49
C GLY A 55 -10.02 7.24 -11.88
N VAL A 56 -9.97 8.28 -11.06
CA VAL A 56 -9.09 9.44 -11.24
C VAL A 56 -7.62 8.98 -11.22
N GLY A 57 -7.23 8.14 -10.26
CA GLY A 57 -5.87 7.60 -10.19
C GLY A 57 -5.47 6.77 -11.42
N ALA A 58 -6.39 5.96 -11.95
CA ALA A 58 -6.17 5.16 -13.15
C ALA A 58 -6.02 6.04 -14.40
N ILE A 59 -6.87 7.06 -14.54
CA ILE A 59 -6.80 8.05 -15.64
C ILE A 59 -5.50 8.84 -15.57
N LEU A 60 -5.13 9.36 -14.39
CA LEU A 60 -3.87 10.08 -14.19
C LEU A 60 -2.66 9.19 -14.50
N ASN A 61 -2.68 7.93 -14.08
CA ASN A 61 -1.62 6.97 -14.39
C ASN A 61 -1.54 6.68 -15.89
N LEU A 62 -2.68 6.52 -16.57
CA LEU A 62 -2.71 6.30 -18.01
C LEU A 62 -2.16 7.53 -18.77
N LEU A 63 -2.57 8.73 -18.37
CA LEU A 63 -2.03 9.99 -18.91
C LEU A 63 -0.53 10.11 -18.64
N ALA A 64 -0.07 9.80 -17.43
CA ALA A 64 1.35 9.84 -17.08
C ALA A 64 2.19 8.87 -17.95
N ARG A 65 1.63 7.71 -18.30
CA ARG A 65 2.26 6.75 -19.24
C ARG A 65 2.24 7.26 -20.68
N GLN A 66 1.11 7.80 -21.15
CA GLN A 66 0.92 8.32 -22.51
C GLN A 66 1.84 9.52 -22.78
N PHE A 67 1.92 10.45 -21.84
CA PHE A 67 2.74 11.67 -21.95
C PHE A 67 4.17 11.51 -21.43
N LYS A 68 4.60 10.29 -21.05
CA LYS A 68 5.93 10.00 -20.48
C LYS A 68 6.34 11.01 -19.41
N TRP A 69 5.45 11.26 -18.45
CA TRP A 69 5.73 12.21 -17.38
C TRP A 69 7.00 11.79 -16.65
N ARG A 70 7.91 12.76 -16.51
CA ARG A 70 9.15 12.57 -15.77
C ARG A 70 8.87 12.81 -14.30
N SER A 71 9.43 11.96 -13.45
CA SER A 71 9.40 12.17 -12.00
C SER A 71 9.93 13.56 -11.67
N LEU A 72 9.13 14.40 -11.00
CA LEU A 72 9.56 15.73 -10.54
C LEU A 72 10.78 15.65 -9.58
N ALA A 73 11.04 14.48 -8.99
CA ALA A 73 12.10 14.27 -8.00
C ALA A 73 13.40 13.69 -8.58
N SER A 74 13.37 12.97 -9.70
CA SER A 74 14.55 12.28 -10.24
C SER A 74 14.79 12.52 -11.74
N GLY A 75 13.85 13.13 -12.46
CA GLY A 75 13.96 13.38 -13.91
C GLY A 75 13.92 12.10 -14.76
N GLU A 76 13.80 10.93 -14.14
CA GLU A 76 13.65 9.63 -14.78
C GLU A 76 12.21 9.37 -15.24
N PRO A 77 12.03 8.61 -16.33
CA PRO A 77 10.70 8.18 -16.75
C PRO A 77 10.06 7.37 -15.63
N ILE A 78 8.79 7.65 -15.35
CA ILE A 78 8.00 6.88 -14.39
C ILE A 78 7.81 5.47 -14.97
N SER A 79 8.73 4.58 -14.65
CA SER A 79 8.64 3.16 -14.92
C SER A 79 7.74 2.55 -13.85
N PHE A 80 6.60 2.02 -14.25
CA PHE A 80 5.78 1.17 -13.39
C PHE A 80 6.22 -0.27 -13.60
N PRO A 81 7.12 -0.82 -12.76
CA PRO A 81 7.49 -2.22 -12.86
C PRO A 81 6.25 -3.08 -12.64
N HIS A 82 5.94 -3.93 -13.61
CA HIS A 82 4.84 -4.87 -13.48
C HIS A 82 5.19 -5.87 -12.38
N LYS A 83 4.35 -5.97 -11.35
CA LYS A 83 4.57 -6.92 -10.27
C LYS A 83 4.19 -8.31 -10.81
N PRO A 84 5.11 -9.29 -10.89
CA PRO A 84 4.80 -10.58 -11.46
C PRO A 84 3.77 -11.30 -10.59
N PHE A 85 2.78 -11.92 -11.22
CA PHE A 85 1.82 -12.75 -10.52
C PHE A 85 2.53 -13.98 -9.95
N VAL A 86 2.53 -14.11 -8.63
CA VAL A 86 3.10 -15.25 -7.91
C VAL A 86 1.97 -16.09 -7.35
N ARG A 87 2.07 -17.43 -7.43
CA ARG A 87 1.05 -18.34 -6.87
C ARG A 87 0.85 -18.15 -5.37
N ALA A 88 1.89 -17.70 -4.67
CA ALA A 88 1.84 -17.33 -3.25
C ALA A 88 0.93 -16.11 -2.95
N LEU A 89 0.53 -15.35 -3.96
CA LEU A 89 -0.36 -14.20 -3.80
C LEU A 89 -1.78 -14.62 -3.45
N ILE A 90 -2.25 -15.77 -3.92
CA ILE A 90 -3.60 -16.27 -3.66
C ILE A 90 -3.84 -16.53 -2.17
N PRO A 91 -3.03 -17.37 -1.47
CA PRO A 91 -3.23 -17.59 -0.04
C PRO A 91 -2.96 -16.32 0.78
N GLY A 92 -2.03 -15.47 0.35
CA GLY A 92 -1.75 -14.19 1.01
C GLY A 92 -2.93 -13.21 0.92
N ALA A 93 -3.55 -13.09 -0.26
CA ALA A 93 -4.70 -12.22 -0.48
C ALA A 93 -5.94 -12.69 0.30
N LEU A 94 -6.15 -14.00 0.41
CA LEU A 94 -7.22 -14.58 1.24
C LEU A 94 -7.01 -14.27 2.73
N LEU A 95 -5.82 -14.53 3.27
CA LEU A 95 -5.49 -14.22 4.67
C LEU A 95 -5.62 -12.72 4.97
N PHE A 96 -5.14 -11.88 4.06
CA PHE A 96 -5.26 -10.43 4.16
C PHE A 96 -6.72 -9.97 4.12
N GLY A 97 -7.53 -10.51 3.22
CA GLY A 97 -8.96 -10.18 3.09
C GLY A 97 -9.75 -10.58 4.34
N VAL A 98 -9.49 -11.77 4.90
CA VAL A 98 -10.12 -12.22 6.15
C VAL A 98 -9.71 -11.31 7.32
N GLY A 99 -8.43 -10.96 7.45
CA GLY A 99 -7.96 -10.06 8.49
C GLY A 99 -8.56 -8.65 8.37
N TRP A 100 -8.67 -8.12 7.15
CA TRP A 100 -9.30 -6.84 6.89
C TRP A 100 -10.80 -6.86 7.22
N GLY A 101 -11.52 -7.89 6.80
CA GLY A 101 -12.95 -8.05 7.09
C GLY A 101 -13.25 -8.23 8.59
N LEU A 102 -12.37 -8.92 9.32
CA LEU A 102 -12.53 -9.13 10.76
C LEU A 102 -12.26 -7.86 11.59
N THR A 103 -11.27 -7.07 11.18
CA THR A 103 -10.85 -5.86 11.92
C THR A 103 -11.59 -4.61 11.48
N GLY A 104 -12.11 -4.57 10.24
CA GLY A 104 -12.74 -3.39 9.65
C GLY A 104 -11.77 -2.21 9.48
N VAL A 105 -10.45 -2.44 9.55
CA VAL A 105 -9.41 -1.39 9.48
C VAL A 105 -8.61 -1.53 8.21
N CYS A 106 -8.69 -0.55 7.32
CA CYS A 106 -7.84 -0.52 6.13
C CYS A 106 -6.39 -0.20 6.54
N PRO A 107 -5.37 -0.97 6.10
CA PRO A 107 -3.99 -0.71 6.48
C PRO A 107 -3.47 0.67 6.01
N GLY A 108 -4.09 1.24 4.97
CA GLY A 108 -3.76 2.58 4.49
C GLY A 108 -4.33 3.72 5.34
N THR A 109 -5.47 3.52 6.00
CA THR A 109 -6.08 4.52 6.90
C THR A 109 -5.67 4.30 8.36
N ALA A 110 -5.09 3.14 8.70
CA ALA A 110 -4.66 2.82 10.05
C ALA A 110 -3.79 3.92 10.73
N PRO A 111 -2.81 4.55 10.05
CA PRO A 111 -2.06 5.66 10.65
C PRO A 111 -2.91 6.91 10.90
N ALA A 112 -3.89 7.18 10.03
CA ALA A 112 -4.79 8.32 10.19
C ALA A 112 -5.78 8.10 11.35
N MET A 113 -6.34 6.89 11.47
CA MET A 113 -7.23 6.51 12.58
C MET A 113 -6.51 6.56 13.94
N LEU A 114 -5.23 6.18 13.98
CA LEU A 114 -4.41 6.31 15.18
C LEU A 114 -4.22 7.79 15.57
N GLY A 115 -4.10 8.68 14.59
CA GLY A 115 -4.07 10.13 14.80
C GLY A 115 -5.40 10.72 15.30
N GLU A 116 -6.53 10.08 15.00
CA GLU A 116 -7.86 10.45 15.52
C GLU A 116 -8.13 9.94 16.94
N GLY A 117 -7.22 9.18 17.54
CA GLY A 117 -7.35 8.67 18.92
C GLY A 117 -8.00 7.29 19.04
N GLN A 118 -8.14 6.55 17.93
CA GLN A 118 -8.67 5.18 17.93
C GLN A 118 -7.60 4.17 18.40
N TRP A 119 -7.46 3.99 19.71
CA TRP A 119 -6.41 3.14 20.32
C TRP A 119 -6.41 1.67 19.86
N PHE A 120 -7.57 1.11 19.51
CA PHE A 120 -7.68 -0.27 19.02
C PHE A 120 -6.87 -0.51 17.73
N VAL A 121 -6.69 0.52 16.89
CA VAL A 121 -5.91 0.44 15.66
C VAL A 121 -4.43 0.19 15.95
N GLY A 122 -3.93 0.55 17.13
CA GLY A 122 -2.58 0.23 17.57
C GLY A 122 -2.32 -1.27 17.60
N VAL A 123 -3.29 -2.08 18.04
CA VAL A 123 -3.17 -3.55 18.06
C VAL A 123 -3.12 -4.11 16.64
N VAL A 124 -3.97 -3.58 15.75
CA VAL A 124 -3.98 -3.97 14.33
C VAL A 124 -2.66 -3.63 13.64
N LEU A 125 -2.10 -2.45 13.89
CA LEU A 125 -0.80 -2.04 13.35
C LEU A 125 0.33 -2.93 13.84
N ILE A 126 0.36 -3.26 15.13
CA ILE A 126 1.34 -4.22 15.67
C ILE A 126 1.19 -5.59 14.99
N GLY A 127 -0.04 -6.06 14.79
CA GLY A 127 -0.34 -7.30 14.06
C GLY A 127 0.17 -7.27 12.61
N ILE A 128 -0.04 -6.16 11.89
CA ILE A 128 0.44 -5.97 10.51
C ILE A 128 1.98 -6.01 10.48
N VAL A 129 2.65 -5.29 11.39
CA VAL A 129 4.11 -5.24 11.47
C VAL A 129 4.67 -6.62 11.81
N ALA A 130 4.12 -7.29 12.81
CA ALA A 130 4.55 -8.62 13.23
C ALA A 130 4.33 -9.66 12.12
N GLY A 131 3.18 -9.64 11.44
CA GLY A 131 2.88 -10.55 10.33
C GLY A 131 3.80 -10.32 9.13
N THR A 132 4.06 -9.06 8.77
CA THR A 132 4.97 -8.69 7.68
C THR A 132 6.41 -9.11 8.02
N TRP A 133 6.83 -8.92 9.26
CA TRP A 133 8.15 -9.30 9.74
C TRP A 133 8.35 -10.82 9.72
N LEU A 134 7.36 -11.59 10.17
CA LEU A 134 7.41 -13.05 10.18
C LEU A 134 7.51 -13.62 8.75
N VAL A 135 6.65 -13.16 7.84
CA VAL A 135 6.69 -13.57 6.43
C VAL A 135 8.00 -13.12 5.77
N GLY A 136 8.46 -11.90 6.07
CA GLY A 136 9.74 -11.38 5.59
C GLY A 136 10.93 -12.22 6.05
N PHE A 137 10.93 -12.66 7.31
CA PHE A 137 11.97 -13.52 7.87
C PHE A 137 11.99 -14.91 7.21
N ILE A 138 10.82 -15.53 7.03
CA ILE A 138 10.69 -16.82 6.34
C ILE A 138 11.17 -16.71 4.89
N HIS A 139 10.74 -15.67 4.18
CA HIS A 139 11.12 -15.46 2.78
C HIS A 139 12.63 -15.18 2.64
N HIS A 140 13.21 -14.41 3.55
CA HIS A 140 14.66 -14.15 3.57
C HIS A 140 15.48 -15.45 3.68
N ILE A 141 15.04 -16.41 4.50
CA ILE A 141 15.67 -17.73 4.63
C ILE A 141 15.52 -18.54 3.32
N GLN A 142 14.35 -18.50 2.69
CA GLN A 142 14.08 -19.23 1.44
C GLN A 142 14.89 -18.68 0.25
N ILE A 143 15.05 -17.36 0.15
CA ILE A 143 15.86 -16.71 -0.89
C ILE A 143 17.31 -17.18 -0.80
N LYS A 144 17.90 -17.22 0.40
CA LYS A 144 19.27 -17.72 0.56
C LYS A 144 19.43 -19.17 0.10
N ARG A 145 18.45 -20.04 0.38
CA ARG A 145 18.48 -21.45 -0.06
C ARG A 145 18.35 -21.60 -1.58
N GLN A 146 17.47 -20.83 -2.22
CA GLN A 146 17.27 -20.82 -3.67
C GLN A 146 18.50 -20.32 -4.45
N VAL A 147 19.15 -19.28 -3.94
CA VAL A 147 20.38 -18.73 -4.55
C VAL A 147 21.52 -19.75 -4.44
N GLN A 148 21.65 -20.42 -3.30
CA GLN A 148 22.68 -21.45 -3.10
C GLN A 148 22.50 -22.66 -4.02
N SER A 149 21.27 -23.15 -4.20
CA SER A 149 20.99 -24.29 -5.11
C SER A 149 21.27 -23.93 -6.57
N ARG A 150 20.91 -22.71 -7.00
CA ARG A 150 21.24 -22.21 -8.34
C ARG A 150 22.75 -22.11 -8.57
N ASN A 151 23.49 -21.62 -7.60
CA ASN A 151 24.95 -21.52 -7.70
C ASN A 151 25.63 -22.90 -7.77
N MET A 152 25.11 -23.91 -7.06
CA MET A 152 25.60 -25.29 -7.19
C MET A 152 25.35 -25.88 -8.59
N THR A 153 24.20 -25.60 -9.21
CA THR A 153 23.95 -26.01 -10.61
C THR A 153 24.76 -25.24 -11.64
N ALA A 154 25.16 -23.99 -11.35
CA ALA A 154 26.00 -23.20 -12.23
C ALA A 154 27.49 -23.55 -12.12
N ALA A 155 27.95 -24.07 -10.97
CA ALA A 155 29.33 -24.51 -10.74
C ALA A 155 29.64 -25.91 -11.28
N ASN A 156 28.62 -26.72 -11.59
CA ASN A 156 28.75 -28.07 -12.16
C ASN A 156 28.55 -28.10 -13.70
N ARG A 157 28.69 -26.95 -14.36
CA ARG A 157 28.58 -26.79 -15.81
C ARG A 157 29.75 -25.93 -16.28
#